data_AF-A0AAV2SHM2-F1
#
_entry.id   AF-A0AAV2SHM2-F1
#
_cell.length_a   1.000
_cell.length_b   1.000
_cell.length_c   1.000
_cell.angle_alpha   90.00
_cell.angle_beta   90.00
_cell.angle_gamma   90.00
#
_symmetry.space_group_name_H-M   'P 1'
#
loop_
_entity.id
_entity.type
_entity.pdbx_description
1 polymer ?
#
loop_
_entity_poly.entity_id
_entity_poly.type
_entity_poly.pdbx_seq_one_letter_code
_entity_poly.pdbx_strand_id
1 'polypeptide(L)'
;MLVAARISMRQNVRDPIDAEEQWFRRRLPRHLPRRPNDLYVNNSSNYKNQLNRGLSVLSESGWLVVHGFGSAVPRAVHLSLDLQSTINEPTTAETRTSTVYLTDNT
;
A
#
# COMPACT_ATOMS: atom_id res chain seq x y z
N MET A 1 27.78 -7.12 21.14
CA MET A 1 27.66 -5.93 22.00
C MET A 1 28.78 -4.95 21.65
N LEU A 2 28.47 -3.98 20.77
CA LEU A 2 29.11 -2.67 20.64
C LEU A 2 28.19 -1.84 19.74
N VAL A 3 27.61 -0.75 20.24
CA VAL A 3 26.86 0.23 19.42
C VAL A 3 27.46 1.59 19.71
N ALA A 4 28.22 2.13 18.76
CA ALA A 4 28.68 3.50 18.80
C ALA A 4 27.58 4.41 18.22
N ALA A 5 26.99 5.27 19.05
CA ALA A 5 26.06 6.29 18.59
C ALA A 5 26.82 7.58 18.25
N ARG A 6 26.99 7.86 16.96
CA ARG A 6 27.47 9.16 16.47
C ARG A 6 26.24 10.04 16.20
N ILE A 7 25.96 10.97 17.09
CA ILE A 7 24.94 12.00 16.88
C ILE A 7 25.59 13.12 16.08
N SER A 8 25.09 13.35 14.86
CA SER A 8 25.45 14.50 14.03
C SER A 8 24.18 15.30 13.79
N MET A 9 24.19 16.59 14.16
CA MET A 9 23.12 17.53 13.81
C MET A 9 23.00 17.59 12.29
N ARG A 10 21.87 17.11 11.74
CA ARG A 10 21.52 17.37 10.34
C ARG A 10 21.29 18.88 10.21
N GLN A 11 22.20 19.57 9.54
CA GLN A 11 21.87 20.89 9.00
C GLN A 11 20.69 20.71 8.05
N ASN A 12 19.57 21.36 8.36
CA ASN A 12 18.40 21.40 7.49
C ASN A 12 18.67 22.43 6.38
N VAL A 13 19.59 22.10 5.47
CA VAL A 13 19.79 22.88 4.26
C VAL A 13 18.67 22.46 3.30
N ARG A 14 17.62 23.26 3.23
CA ARG A 14 16.71 23.19 2.08
C ARG A 14 17.45 23.84 0.92
N ASP A 15 18.26 23.06 0.21
CA ASP A 15 18.81 23.52 -1.05
C ASP A 15 17.63 23.94 -1.94
N PRO A 16 17.69 25.13 -2.57
CA PRO A 16 16.68 25.51 -3.54
C PRO A 16 16.67 24.44 -4.64
N ILE A 17 15.54 23.77 -4.80
CA ILE A 17 15.32 22.78 -5.86
C ILE A 17 15.67 23.46 -7.18
N ASP A 18 16.63 22.90 -7.92
CA ASP A 18 17.05 23.47 -9.20
C ASP A 18 15.90 23.42 -10.22
N ALA A 19 16.00 24.24 -11.27
CA ALA A 19 14.92 24.38 -12.25
C ALA A 19 14.63 23.06 -12.98
N GLU A 20 15.65 22.20 -13.14
CA GLU A 20 15.51 20.88 -13.76
C GLU A 20 14.74 19.91 -12.87
N GLU A 21 15.10 19.76 -11.60
CA GLU A 21 14.38 18.90 -10.65
C GLU A 21 12.95 19.40 -10.43
N GLN A 22 12.74 20.71 -10.45
CA GLN A 22 11.40 21.30 -10.40
C GLN A 22 10.57 20.97 -11.65
N TRP A 23 11.20 20.93 -12.83
CA TRP A 23 10.56 20.51 -14.08
C TRP A 23 10.21 19.02 -14.07
N PHE A 24 11.11 18.17 -13.58
CA PHE A 24 10.85 16.72 -13.44
C PHE A 24 9.67 16.49 -12.48
N ARG A 25 9.70 17.06 -11.27
CA ARG A 25 8.63 16.87 -10.27
C ARG A 25 7.23 17.30 -10.77
N ARG A 26 7.15 18.32 -11.63
CA ARG A 26 5.88 18.76 -12.24
C ARG A 26 5.33 17.79 -13.28
N ARG A 27 6.19 16.95 -13.88
CA ARG A 27 5.83 15.97 -14.92
C ARG A 27 5.73 14.54 -14.41
N LEU A 28 6.12 14.28 -13.16
CA LEU A 28 5.87 12.98 -12.56
C LEU A 28 4.36 12.76 -12.42
N PRO A 29 3.87 11.55 -12.73
CA PRO A 29 2.52 11.16 -12.39
C PRO A 29 2.25 11.41 -10.90
N ARG A 30 1.09 12.00 -10.59
CA ARG A 30 0.67 12.28 -9.20
C ARG A 30 0.65 11.02 -8.33
N HIS A 31 0.42 9.87 -8.95
CA HIS A 31 0.55 8.56 -8.32
C HIS A 31 1.35 7.64 -9.23
N LEU A 32 2.17 6.79 -8.61
CA LEU A 32 2.78 5.65 -9.30
C LEU A 32 1.68 4.78 -9.93
N PRO A 33 1.95 4.16 -11.09
CA PRO A 33 0.99 3.26 -11.73
C PRO A 33 0.62 2.14 -10.76
N ARG A 34 -0.69 1.91 -10.59
CA ARG A 34 -1.22 0.83 -9.74
C ARG A 34 -1.05 -0.49 -10.47
N ARG A 35 -0.67 -1.54 -9.74
CA ARG A 35 -0.63 -2.88 -10.34
C ARG A 35 -2.06 -3.39 -10.49
N PRO A 36 -2.36 -4.16 -11.54
CA PRO A 36 -3.72 -4.68 -11.76
C PRO A 36 -4.19 -5.61 -10.64
N ASN A 37 -3.24 -6.23 -9.92
CA ASN A 37 -3.51 -7.23 -8.87
C ASN A 37 -3.54 -6.64 -7.46
N ASP A 38 -3.49 -5.30 -7.34
CA ASP A 38 -3.55 -4.62 -6.05
C ASP A 38 -5.01 -4.24 -5.73
N LEU A 39 -5.51 -4.67 -4.57
CA LEU A 39 -6.82 -4.30 -4.05
C LEU A 39 -6.67 -3.43 -2.80
N TYR A 40 -7.02 -2.16 -2.94
CA TYR A 40 -6.99 -1.19 -1.83
C TYR A 40 -8.32 -1.19 -1.08
N VAL A 41 -8.26 -1.45 0.22
CA VAL A 41 -9.42 -1.49 1.11
C VAL A 41 -9.58 -0.15 1.82
N ASN A 42 -10.77 0.43 1.70
CA ASN A 42 -11.23 1.57 2.47
C ASN A 42 -12.49 1.20 3.27
N ASN A 43 -12.70 1.85 4.41
CA ASN A 43 -13.86 1.66 5.27
C ASN A 43 -15.17 2.13 4.63
N SER A 44 -15.13 3.12 3.73
CA SER A 44 -16.31 3.63 3.03
C SER A 44 -16.79 2.77 1.86
N SER A 45 -15.98 1.82 1.40
CA SER A 45 -16.32 0.98 0.23
C SER A 45 -17.34 -0.10 0.59
N ASN A 46 -18.11 -0.59 -0.38
CA ASN A 46 -19.01 -1.73 -0.17
C ASN A 46 -18.21 -3.05 -0.07
N TYR A 47 -18.44 -3.83 0.99
CA TYR A 47 -17.67 -5.05 1.26
C TYR A 47 -17.89 -6.14 0.22
N LYS A 48 -19.16 -6.42 -0.12
CA LYS A 48 -19.52 -7.46 -1.08
C LYS A 48 -18.92 -7.20 -2.46
N ASN A 49 -18.90 -5.93 -2.89
CA ASN A 49 -18.27 -5.55 -4.15
C ASN A 49 -16.75 -5.75 -4.13
N GLN A 50 -16.10 -5.48 -2.99
CA GLN A 50 -14.65 -5.73 -2.85
C GLN A 50 -14.35 -7.23 -2.87
N LEU A 51 -15.16 -8.06 -2.22
CA LEU A 51 -15.01 -9.51 -2.24
C LEU A 51 -15.17 -10.06 -3.67
N ASN A 52 -16.26 -9.69 -4.36
CA ASN A 52 -16.48 -10.12 -5.75
C ASN A 52 -15.34 -9.67 -6.69
N ARG A 53 -14.84 -8.45 -6.50
CA ARG A 53 -13.68 -7.95 -7.26
C ARG A 53 -12.42 -8.77 -6.95
N GLY A 54 -12.17 -9.08 -5.67
CA GLY A 54 -11.05 -9.92 -5.26
C GLY A 54 -11.09 -11.29 -5.92
N LEU A 55 -12.26 -11.92 -5.97
CA LEU A 55 -12.47 -13.21 -6.65
C LEU A 55 -12.22 -13.12 -8.16
N SER A 56 -12.73 -12.08 -8.82
CA SER A 56 -12.48 -11.88 -10.27
C SER A 56 -10.99 -11.75 -10.56
N VAL A 57 -10.30 -10.88 -9.82
CA VAL A 57 -8.86 -10.67 -10.00
C VAL A 57 -8.10 -11.95 -9.75
N LEU A 58 -8.42 -12.67 -8.67
CA LEU A 58 -7.74 -13.91 -8.33
C LEU A 58 -7.98 -15.02 -9.36
N SER A 59 -9.18 -15.09 -9.94
CA SER A 59 -9.50 -16.02 -11.03
C SER A 59 -8.71 -15.71 -12.31
N GLU A 60 -8.36 -14.45 -12.55
CA GLU A 60 -7.64 -14.03 -13.75
C GLU A 60 -6.11 -14.13 -13.59
N SER A 61 -5.58 -13.72 -12.43
CA SER A 61 -4.13 -13.60 -12.20
C SER A 61 -3.52 -14.71 -11.35
N GLY A 62 -4.34 -15.45 -10.60
CA GLY A 62 -3.89 -16.44 -9.62
C GLY A 62 -3.29 -15.86 -8.32
N TRP A 63 -3.09 -14.54 -8.24
CA TRP A 63 -2.62 -13.88 -7.02
C TRP A 63 -3.16 -12.45 -6.87
N LEU A 64 -3.38 -12.05 -5.62
CA LEU A 64 -3.92 -10.75 -5.26
C LEU A 64 -3.15 -10.19 -4.05
N VAL A 65 -2.89 -8.88 -4.05
CA VAL A 65 -2.35 -8.18 -2.89
C VAL A 65 -3.42 -7.26 -2.30
N VAL A 66 -3.84 -7.56 -1.07
CA VAL A 66 -4.81 -6.73 -0.35
C VAL A 66 -4.06 -5.71 0.50
N HIS A 67 -4.33 -4.43 0.24
CA HIS A 67 -3.76 -3.32 0.99
C HIS A 67 -4.81 -2.69 1.91
N GLY A 68 -4.49 -2.60 3.20
CA GLY A 68 -5.24 -1.82 4.18
C GLY A 68 -4.28 -0.97 4.99
N PHE A 69 -4.68 0.27 5.31
CA PHE A 69 -3.90 1.17 6.16
C PHE A 69 -4.77 1.71 7.30
N GLY A 70 -4.16 1.88 8.48
CA GLY A 70 -4.82 2.44 9.66
C GLY A 70 -6.08 1.69 10.05
N SER A 71 -7.22 2.39 10.11
CA SER A 71 -8.52 1.83 10.49
C SER A 71 -9.09 0.83 9.50
N ALA A 72 -8.54 0.70 8.29
CA ALA A 72 -8.97 -0.28 7.30
C ALA A 72 -8.26 -1.65 7.41
N VAL A 73 -7.23 -1.77 8.26
CA VAL A 73 -6.46 -3.02 8.43
C VAL A 73 -7.34 -4.21 8.86
N PRO A 74 -8.22 -4.11 9.88
CA PRO A 74 -9.05 -5.25 10.30
C PRO A 74 -9.96 -5.75 9.18
N ARG A 75 -10.49 -4.81 8.39
CA ARG A 75 -11.35 -5.10 7.25
C ARG A 75 -10.58 -5.78 6.11
N ALA A 76 -9.34 -5.39 5.86
CA ALA A 76 -8.48 -6.05 4.89
C ALA A 76 -8.18 -7.50 5.29
N VAL A 77 -7.90 -7.75 6.57
CA VAL A 77 -7.70 -9.10 7.11
C VAL A 77 -8.95 -9.96 6.94
N HIS A 78 -10.12 -9.41 7.28
CA HIS A 78 -11.41 -10.11 7.11
C HIS A 78 -11.62 -10.49 5.63
N LEU A 79 -11.42 -9.54 4.71
CA LEU A 79 -11.56 -9.78 3.28
C LEU A 79 -10.62 -10.89 2.77
N SER A 80 -9.38 -10.91 3.23
CA SER A 80 -8.41 -11.96 2.87
C SER A 80 -8.84 -13.35 3.34
N LEU A 81 -9.37 -13.45 4.57
CA LEU A 81 -9.88 -14.71 5.12
C LEU A 81 -11.14 -15.19 4.37
N ASP A 82 -12.03 -14.27 4.03
CA ASP A 82 -13.23 -14.59 3.25
C ASP A 82 -12.88 -15.06 1.83
N LEU A 83 -11.90 -14.42 1.19
CA LEU A 83 -11.39 -14.90 -0.10
C LEU A 83 -10.83 -16.31 0.04
N GLN A 84 -9.96 -16.55 1.03
CA GLN A 84 -9.38 -17.87 1.27
C GLN A 84 -10.43 -18.94 1.55
N SER A 85 -11.49 -18.64 2.30
CA SER A 85 -12.56 -19.61 2.59
C SER A 85 -13.51 -19.85 1.42
N THR A 86 -13.67 -18.86 0.53
CA THR A 86 -14.51 -19.00 -0.66
C THR A 86 -13.86 -19.84 -1.75
N ILE A 87 -12.52 -19.88 -1.78
CA ILE A 87 -11.74 -20.61 -2.76
C ILE A 87 -11.50 -22.03 -2.23
N ASN A 88 -11.99 -23.04 -2.94
CA ASN A 88 -11.79 -24.45 -2.58
C ASN A 88 -10.39 -24.99 -2.94
N GLU A 89 -9.51 -24.14 -3.45
CA GLU A 89 -8.14 -24.48 -3.84
C GLU A 89 -7.15 -24.16 -2.70
N PRO A 90 -6.03 -24.90 -2.58
CA PRO A 90 -5.01 -24.61 -1.59
C PRO A 90 -4.38 -23.23 -1.86
N THR A 91 -4.68 -22.27 -0.99
CA THR A 91 -4.18 -20.90 -1.08
C THR A 91 -3.24 -20.60 0.10
N THR A 92 -2.11 -19.98 -0.20
CA THR A 92 -1.14 -19.51 0.82
C THR A 92 -1.28 -18.01 0.99
N ALA A 93 -1.52 -17.56 2.22
CA ALA A 93 -1.59 -16.14 2.56
C ALA A 93 -0.29 -15.70 3.25
N GLU A 94 0.33 -14.63 2.76
CA GLU A 94 1.50 -13.99 3.36
C GLU A 94 1.11 -12.61 3.91
N THR A 95 1.56 -12.30 5.13
CA THR A 95 1.35 -10.98 5.74
C THR A 95 2.62 -10.15 5.69
N ARG A 96 2.56 -8.96 5.10
CA ARG A 96 3.67 -8.00 5.06
C ARG A 96 3.25 -6.69 5.71
N THR A 97 4.06 -6.18 6.62
CA THR A 97 3.87 -4.87 7.25
C THR A 97 4.80 -3.85 6.59
N SER A 98 4.32 -2.62 6.44
CA SER A 98 5.11 -1.51 5.91
C SER A 98 4.73 -0.21 6.60
N THR A 99 5.68 0.70 6.72
CA THR A 99 5.45 2.04 7.27
C THR A 99 5.15 3.00 6.13
N VAL A 100 4.00 3.67 6.20
CA VAL A 100 3.60 4.69 5.22
C VAL A 100 3.67 6.05 5.90
N TYR A 101 4.47 6.96 5.33
CA TYR A 101 4.53 8.36 5.77
C TYR A 101 3.42 9.15 5.07
N LEU A 102 2.50 9.70 5.85
CA LEU A 102 1.44 10.58 5.36
C LEU A 102 1.80 12.03 5.72
N THR A 103 1.85 12.90 4.71
CA THR A 103 1.97 14.34 4.90
C THR A 103 0.56 14.92 4.95
N ASP A 104 0.22 15.53 6.07
CA ASP A 104 -1.03 16.29 6.18
C ASP A 104 -0.77 17.74 5.76
N ASN A 105 -1.52 18.22 4.77
CA ASN A 105 -1.49 19.63 4.37
C ASN A 105 -2.62 20.32 5.15
N THR A 106 -2.44 20.47 6.46
CA THR A 106 -3.29 21.32 7.30
C THR A 106 -2.87 22.78 7.24
#